data_AF-A0A357F5R7-F1
#
_entry.id   AF-A0A357F5R7-F1
#
_cell.length_a   1.000
_cell.length_b   1.000
_cell.length_c   1.000
_cell.angle_alpha   90.00
_cell.angle_beta   90.00
_cell.angle_gamma   90.00
#
_symmetry.space_group_name_H-M   'P 1'
#
loop_
_entity.id
_entity.type
_entity.pdbx_description
1 polymer ?
#
loop_
_entity_poly.entity_id
_entity_poly.type
_entity_poly.pdbx_seq_one_letter_code
_entity_poly.pdbx_strand_id
1 'polypeptide(L)'
;MNETQNFQNHARYFPLFHFVIFPLLALNLIGQGVMLYLRPSWHQAGFVALSVVFILMILAARLQSLKVQDRVIRLEERIRYGQLLPAELLQKTGSLTIGQIIALRFA
;
A
#
# COMPACT_ATOMS: atom_id res chain seq x y z
N MET A 1 -15.93 17.43 -9.81
CA MET A 1 -16.44 16.07 -9.56
C MET A 1 -15.23 15.15 -9.62
N ASN A 2 -15.03 14.28 -8.63
CA ASN A 2 -13.96 13.28 -8.73
C ASN A 2 -14.22 12.43 -9.97
N GLU A 3 -13.21 12.20 -10.79
CA GLU A 3 -13.35 11.31 -11.95
C GLU A 3 -13.80 9.92 -11.51
N THR A 4 -14.65 9.28 -12.31
CA THR A 4 -15.07 7.90 -12.09
C THR A 4 -13.83 7.00 -12.06
N GLN A 5 -13.68 6.22 -10.99
CA GLN A 5 -12.54 5.33 -10.83
C GLN A 5 -12.62 4.17 -11.85
N ASN A 6 -11.55 3.95 -12.61
CA ASN A 6 -11.40 2.90 -13.61
C ASN A 6 -10.03 2.21 -13.46
N PHE A 7 -9.77 1.15 -14.23
CA PHE A 7 -8.50 0.42 -14.16
C PHE A 7 -7.26 1.30 -14.40
N GLN A 8 -7.36 2.37 -15.18
CA GLN A 8 -6.23 3.26 -15.48
C GLN A 8 -5.94 4.26 -14.34
N ASN A 9 -6.95 4.70 -13.59
CA ASN A 9 -6.81 5.73 -12.55
C ASN A 9 -7.06 5.22 -11.11
N HIS A 10 -7.27 3.91 -10.91
CA HIS A 10 -7.56 3.37 -9.57
C HIS A 10 -6.40 3.49 -8.57
N ALA A 11 -5.16 3.61 -9.06
CA ALA A 11 -3.97 3.75 -8.24
C ALA A 11 -3.99 5.09 -7.49
N ARG A 12 -4.17 5.04 -6.17
CA ARG A 12 -4.21 6.23 -5.32
C ARG A 12 -2.83 6.53 -4.74
N TYR A 13 -2.21 7.61 -5.21
CA TYR A 13 -1.05 8.19 -4.57
C TYR A 13 -1.47 9.00 -3.34
N PHE A 14 -0.85 8.73 -2.20
CA PHE A 14 -0.94 9.59 -1.03
C PHE A 14 0.27 10.53 -1.01
N PRO A 15 0.10 11.83 -1.29
CA PRO A 15 1.24 12.72 -1.58
C PRO A 15 2.27 12.78 -0.47
N LEU A 16 1.82 12.88 0.78
CA LEU A 16 2.70 12.95 1.94
C LEU A 16 3.57 11.69 2.09
N PHE A 17 3.06 10.49 1.75
CA PHE A 17 3.87 9.28 1.79
C PHE A 17 4.82 9.19 0.60
N HIS A 18 4.31 9.33 -0.63
CA HIS A 18 5.06 8.99 -1.85
C HIS A 18 6.04 10.10 -2.28
N PHE A 19 5.70 11.36 -2.05
CA PHE A 19 6.47 12.50 -2.54
C PHE A 19 7.17 13.29 -1.43
N VAL A 20 6.94 12.96 -0.16
CA VAL A 20 7.59 13.64 0.98
C VAL A 20 8.32 12.65 1.87
N ILE A 21 7.60 11.80 2.61
CA ILE A 21 8.19 10.92 3.64
C ILE A 21 9.16 9.92 3.02
N PHE A 22 8.74 9.20 1.97
CA PHE A 22 9.57 8.15 1.37
C PHE A 22 10.86 8.72 0.74
N PRO A 23 10.82 9.79 -0.09
CA PRO A 23 12.03 10.42 -0.61
C PRO A 23 12.95 10.97 0.49
N LEU A 24 12.40 11.62 1.53
CA LEU A 24 13.21 12.15 2.63
C LEU A 24 13.92 11.05 3.41
N LEU A 25 13.27 9.92 3.68
CA LEU A 25 13.89 8.77 4.33
C LEU A 25 14.96 8.12 3.44
N ALA A 26 14.75 8.06 2.12
CA ALA A 26 15.75 7.57 1.18
C ALA A 26 17.00 8.48 1.17
N LEU A 27 16.82 9.80 1.10
CA LEU A 27 17.91 10.76 1.18
C LEU A 27 18.63 10.70 2.53
N ASN A 28 17.89 10.53 3.63
CA ASN A 28 18.46 10.36 4.96
C ASN A 28 19.33 9.11 5.02
N LEU A 29 18.86 7.96 4.54
CA LEU A 29 19.64 6.72 4.51
C LEU A 29 20.93 6.89 3.69
N ILE A 30 20.85 7.50 2.51
CA ILE A 30 22.02 7.77 1.67
C ILE A 30 23.00 8.68 2.40
N GLY A 31 22.53 9.77 3.00
CA GLY A 31 23.36 10.71 3.75
C GLY A 31 24.09 10.06 4.93
N GLN A 32 23.38 9.23 5.71
CA GLN A 32 23.98 8.48 6.82
C GLN A 32 24.98 7.42 6.32
N GLY A 33 24.70 6.76 5.20
CA GLY A 33 25.63 5.81 4.58
C GLY A 33 26.93 6.47 4.13
N VAL A 34 26.84 7.64 3.49
CA VAL A 34 28.00 8.45 3.10
C VAL A 34 28.79 8.88 4.33
N MET A 35 28.11 9.35 5.39
CA MET A 35 28.78 9.76 6.63
C MET A 35 29.46 8.60 7.36
N LEU A 36 28.86 7.42 7.35
CA LEU A 36 29.47 6.21 7.89
C LEU A 36 30.74 5.82 7.11
N TYR A 37 30.71 5.94 5.79
CA TYR A 37 31.88 5.68 4.93
C TYR A 37 33.01 6.69 5.19
N LEU A 38 32.69 7.98 5.25
CA LEU A 38 33.68 9.05 5.45
C LEU A 38 34.22 9.10 6.88
N ARG A 39 33.40 8.78 7.88
CA ARG A 39 33.74 8.88 9.31
C ARG A 39 33.20 7.66 10.08
N PRO A 40 33.85 6.49 9.96
CA PRO A 40 33.37 5.26 10.56
C PRO A 40 33.32 5.38 12.08
N SER A 41 32.12 5.17 12.65
CA SER A 41 31.93 5.09 14.10
C SER A 41 30.67 4.32 14.44
N TRP A 42 30.62 3.76 15.65
CA TRP A 42 29.43 3.08 16.16
C TRP A 42 28.19 3.98 16.17
N HIS A 43 28.39 5.28 16.43
CA HIS A 43 27.31 6.25 16.41
C HIS A 43 26.71 6.41 15.00
N GLN A 44 27.55 6.52 13.97
CA GLN A 44 27.09 6.60 12.58
C GLN A 44 26.43 5.30 12.11
N ALA A 45 26.96 4.15 12.51
CA ALA A 45 26.32 2.86 12.23
C ALA A 45 24.92 2.79 12.87
N GLY A 46 24.76 3.34 14.08
CA GLY A 46 23.47 3.50 14.75
C GLY A 46 22.48 4.36 13.96
N PHE A 47 22.92 5.47 13.37
CA PHE A 47 22.04 6.30 12.53
C PHE A 47 21.61 5.62 11.24
N VAL A 48 22.50 4.87 10.58
CA VAL A 48 22.13 4.06 9.41
C VAL A 48 21.08 3.02 9.81
N ALA A 49 21.31 2.30 10.91
CA ALA A 49 20.35 1.31 11.42
C ALA A 49 18.98 1.94 11.74
N LEU A 50 18.97 3.11 12.41
CA LEU A 50 17.74 3.84 12.71
C LEU A 50 16.99 4.28 11.43
N SER A 51 17.72 4.74 10.41
CA SER A 51 17.16 5.12 9.11
C SER A 51 16.47 3.93 8.43
N VAL A 52 17.11 2.75 8.46
CA VAL A 52 16.54 1.50 7.96
C VAL A 52 15.28 1.11 8.74
N VAL A 53 15.30 1.21 10.07
CA VAL A 53 14.14 0.92 10.93
C VAL A 53 12.95 1.81 10.56
N PHE A 54 13.16 3.11 10.32
CA PHE A 54 12.08 4.00 9.90
C PHE A 54 11.53 3.66 8.52
N ILE A 55 12.39 3.27 7.56
CA ILE A 55 11.93 2.80 6.24
C ILE A 55 11.06 1.54 6.40
N LEU A 56 11.51 0.56 7.19
CA LEU A 56 10.73 -0.65 7.45
C LEU A 56 9.41 -0.34 8.14
N MET A 57 9.40 0.61 9.08
CA MET A 57 8.19 1.05 9.78
C MET A 57 7.15 1.64 8.82
N ILE A 58 7.55 2.55 7.91
CA ILE A 58 6.60 3.15 6.96
C ILE A 58 6.10 2.13 5.93
N LEU A 59 6.95 1.18 5.52
CA LEU A 59 6.56 0.10 4.60
C LEU A 59 5.59 -0.85 5.28
N ALA A 60 5.84 -1.23 6.54
CA ALA A 60 4.92 -2.03 7.34
C ALA A 60 3.57 -1.34 7.48
N ALA A 61 3.55 -0.04 7.81
CA ALA A 61 2.32 0.75 7.87
C ALA A 61 1.57 0.76 6.53
N ARG A 62 2.30 0.90 5.40
CA ARG A 62 1.70 0.85 4.07
C ARG A 62 1.10 -0.52 3.76
N LEU A 63 1.78 -1.61 4.09
CA LEU A 63 1.28 -2.98 3.89
C LEU A 63 0.02 -3.26 4.73
N GLN A 64 -0.04 -2.78 5.97
CA GLN A 64 -1.24 -2.90 6.80
C GLN A 64 -2.42 -2.13 6.19
N SER A 65 -2.17 -0.90 5.71
CA SER A 65 -3.19 -0.10 5.02
C SER A 65 -3.73 -0.79 3.76
N LEU A 66 -2.87 -1.37 2.93
CA LEU A 66 -3.28 -2.12 1.73
C LEU A 66 -4.10 -3.37 2.10
N LYS A 67 -3.71 -4.12 3.13
CA LYS A 67 -4.48 -5.27 3.61
C LYS A 67 -5.88 -4.89 4.09
N VAL A 68 -6.02 -3.75 4.77
CA VAL A 68 -7.32 -3.22 5.18
C VAL A 68 -8.14 -2.82 3.95
N GLN A 69 -7.52 -2.16 2.97
CA GLN A 69 -8.17 -1.79 1.71
C GLN A 69 -8.72 -3.01 0.97
N ASP A 70 -7.95 -4.09 0.84
CA ASP A 70 -8.39 -5.34 0.21
C ASP A 70 -9.57 -5.99 0.94
N ARG A 71 -9.58 -5.94 2.27
CA ARG A 71 -10.70 -6.45 3.08
C ARG A 71 -11.95 -5.61 2.87
N VAL A 72 -11.82 -4.28 2.82
CA VAL A 72 -12.93 -3.36 2.58
C VAL A 72 -13.50 -3.58 1.17
N ILE A 73 -12.66 -3.63 0.13
CA ILE A 73 -13.11 -3.91 -1.25
C ILE A 73 -13.88 -5.23 -1.31
N ARG A 74 -13.37 -6.30 -0.68
CA ARG A 74 -14.08 -7.58 -0.63
C ARG A 74 -15.46 -7.48 0.02
N LEU A 75 -15.60 -6.68 1.08
CA LEU A 75 -16.88 -6.49 1.77
C LEU A 75 -17.85 -5.67 0.92
N GLU A 76 -17.40 -4.55 0.36
CA GLU A 76 -18.19 -3.70 -0.53
C GLU A 76 -18.72 -4.50 -1.73
N GLU A 77 -17.85 -5.27 -2.38
CA GLU A 77 -18.22 -6.10 -3.53
C GLU A 77 -19.16 -7.24 -3.15
N ARG A 78 -18.99 -7.88 -1.98
CA ARG A 78 -19.94 -8.89 -1.49
C ARG A 78 -21.34 -8.30 -1.27
N ILE A 79 -21.43 -7.08 -0.76
CA ILE A 79 -22.71 -6.38 -0.60
C ILE A 79 -23.31 -6.08 -1.98
N ARG A 80 -22.51 -5.56 -2.93
CA ARG A 80 -22.94 -5.31 -4.31
C ARG A 80 -23.47 -6.58 -4.98
N TYR A 81 -22.74 -7.69 -4.88
CA TYR A 81 -23.16 -8.98 -5.43
C TYR A 81 -24.46 -9.49 -4.80
N GLY A 82 -24.64 -9.32 -3.49
CA GLY A 82 -25.88 -9.72 -2.80
C GLY A 82 -27.12 -8.96 -3.27
N GLN A 83 -26.95 -7.75 -3.80
CA GLN A 83 -28.05 -6.93 -4.34
C GLN A 83 -28.32 -7.21 -5.82
N LEU A 84 -27.29 -7.59 -6.60
CA LEU A 84 -27.38 -7.70 -8.05
C LEU A 84 -27.53 -9.14 -8.56
N LEU A 85 -27.02 -10.13 -7.84
CA LEU A 85 -26.96 -11.51 -8.32
C LEU A 85 -28.06 -12.40 -7.71
N PRO A 86 -28.64 -13.32 -8.50
CA PRO A 86 -29.46 -14.40 -7.96
C PRO A 86 -28.64 -15.35 -7.08
N ALA A 87 -29.33 -16.06 -6.18
CA ALA A 87 -28.70 -16.89 -5.15
C ALA A 87 -27.68 -17.92 -5.69
N GLU A 88 -27.94 -18.51 -6.86
CA GLU A 88 -27.03 -19.47 -7.50
C GLU A 88 -25.68 -18.86 -7.89
N LEU A 89 -25.68 -17.63 -8.41
CA LEU A 89 -24.46 -16.93 -8.78
C LEU A 89 -23.75 -16.36 -7.56
N LEU A 90 -24.50 -15.95 -6.54
CA LEU A 90 -23.94 -15.45 -5.29
C LEU A 90 -23.07 -16.51 -4.60
N GLN A 91 -23.48 -17.78 -4.61
CA GLN A 91 -22.68 -18.88 -4.05
C GLN A 91 -21.30 -19.02 -4.74
N LYS A 92 -21.24 -18.80 -6.05
CA LYS A 92 -19.99 -18.86 -6.83
C LYS A 92 -19.03 -17.72 -6.51
N THR A 93 -19.51 -16.58 -6.00
CA THR A 93 -18.64 -15.44 -5.66
C THR A 93 -17.72 -15.73 -4.47
N GLY A 94 -18.04 -16.73 -3.64
CA GLY A 94 -17.25 -17.10 -2.45
C GLY A 94 -15.83 -17.58 -2.77
N SER A 95 -15.62 -18.16 -3.95
CA SER A 95 -14.31 -18.67 -4.40
C SER A 95 -13.44 -17.61 -5.10
N LEU A 96 -13.95 -16.38 -5.30
CA LEU A 96 -13.21 -15.33 -5.98
C LEU A 96 -12.01 -14.84 -5.16
N THR A 97 -10.86 -14.82 -5.83
CA THR A 97 -9.65 -14.20 -5.31
C THR A 97 -9.80 -12.68 -5.25
N ILE A 98 -8.98 -12.00 -4.45
CA ILE A 98 -9.06 -10.54 -4.34
C ILE A 98 -8.80 -9.85 -5.69
N GLY A 99 -7.86 -10.37 -6.49
CA GLY A 99 -7.57 -9.84 -7.83
C GLY A 99 -8.76 -9.94 -8.78
N GLN A 100 -9.50 -11.05 -8.74
CA GLN A 100 -10.73 -11.22 -9.54
C GLN A 100 -11.84 -10.29 -9.06
N ILE A 101 -12.00 -10.11 -7.74
CA ILE A 101 -12.96 -9.16 -7.18
C ILE A 101 -12.65 -7.73 -7.62
N ILE A 102 -11.37 -7.32 -7.57
CA ILE A 102 -10.93 -6.01 -8.04
C ILE A 102 -11.17 -5.86 -9.55
N ALA A 103 -10.92 -6.88 -10.36
CA ALA A 103 -11.20 -6.84 -11.79
C ALA A 103 -12.69 -6.63 -12.08
N LEU A 104 -13.57 -7.36 -11.39
CA LEU A 104 -15.03 -7.24 -11.52
C LEU A 104 -15.59 -5.90 -11.02
N ARG A 105 -14.87 -5.18 -10.16
CA ARG A 105 -15.24 -3.83 -9.73
C ARG A 105 -15.18 -2.81 -10.88
N PHE A 106 -14.31 -3.05 -11.86
CA PHE A 106 -14.11 -2.18 -13.02
C PHE A 106 -14.67 -2.75 -14.33
N ALA A 107 -15.29 -3.94 -14.28
CA ALA A 107 -16.06 -4.53 -15.38
C ALA A 107 -17.48 -3.97 -15.38
#